data_AF-A0A6B0X8D5-F1
#
_entry.id   AF-A0A6B0X8D5-F1
#
_cell.length_a   1.000
_cell.length_b   1.000
_cell.length_c   1.000
_cell.angle_alpha   90.00
_cell.angle_beta   90.00
_cell.angle_gamma   90.00
#
_symmetry.space_group_name_H-M   'P 1'
#
loop_
_entity.id
_entity.type
_entity.pdbx_description
1 polymer ?
#
loop_
_entity_poly.entity_id
_entity_poly.type
_entity_poly.pdbx_seq_one_letter_code
_entity_poly.pdbx_strand_id
1 'polypeptide(L)'
;MLTRLYIKDFALIEEAVIEFGPGLNVITGETGAGKSILIGALNSILGGPVNADLVRKEASSCAVEGFFELDDQGQNARLADLGVVLEDGQLILRREIRGQGRSRAFVNGQGQPIKQLKQIGATLVDLHGQHEHQSLLDPKLHARFLDAFAGLDDQRRLVGQHWRAYRDSVAHLDRLRSERDALAAEDELCAFQLEEIRRLAPQPGEESELERELQVLDNAETLSQGGLQLYDSLYQREGAVYEALGQVRRQLDRLREIDPALGPQAAALEELIYEVEDLAGQLRDYARSIEVRPGRADELRERRDGLRALKKKYGGTLDAVLERARELAAREDRADRLRDELAQAAELRDQALAEFASCCLALSAARQQASATLSRALVAALGELGMAKAQFYIELATAEDPEGIVQRDGRRYAAGEHGMEHVAFHISANAGQPPRPLARIA
;
A
#
# COMPACT_ATOMS: atom_id res chain seq x y z
N MET A 1 19.96 31.42 15.41
CA MET A 1 20.87 32.56 15.14
C MET A 1 22.32 32.10 15.01
N LEU A 2 23.12 32.72 14.15
CA LEU A 2 24.58 32.58 14.14
C LEU A 2 25.15 33.27 15.39
N THR A 3 25.86 32.54 16.25
CA THR A 3 26.45 33.07 17.49
C THR A 3 27.95 33.30 17.38
N ARG A 4 28.64 32.52 16.54
CA ARG A 4 30.09 32.64 16.35
C ARG A 4 30.50 32.27 14.94
N LEU A 5 31.46 33.00 14.39
CA LEU A 5 32.15 32.70 13.13
C LEU A 5 33.66 32.66 13.37
N TYR A 6 34.26 31.49 13.14
CA TYR A 6 35.69 31.26 13.20
C TYR A 6 36.26 31.16 11.79
N ILE A 7 37.33 31.89 11.52
CA ILE A 7 37.95 31.99 10.20
C ILE A 7 39.45 31.77 10.37
N LYS A 8 40.03 30.89 9.55
CA LYS A 8 41.47 30.65 9.52
C LYS A 8 41.99 30.58 8.09
N ASP A 9 43.07 31.32 7.82
CA ASP A 9 43.80 31.39 6.55
C ASP A 9 42.94 31.79 5.33
N PHE A 10 41.86 32.54 5.55
CA PHE A 10 40.88 32.91 4.51
C PHE A 10 41.14 34.31 3.94
N ALA A 11 41.46 34.39 2.65
CA ALA A 11 41.85 35.61 1.95
C ALA A 11 43.00 36.35 2.67
N LEU A 12 42.71 37.50 3.30
CA LEU A 12 43.68 38.29 4.06
C LEU A 12 43.70 37.95 5.58
N ILE A 13 42.76 37.13 6.05
CA ILE A 13 42.60 36.79 7.47
C ILE A 13 43.51 35.60 7.79
N GLU A 14 44.44 35.78 8.73
CA GLU A 14 45.23 34.68 9.31
C GLU A 14 44.35 33.85 10.25
N GLU A 15 43.76 34.52 11.23
CA GLU A 15 42.83 33.94 12.17
C GLU A 15 41.89 35.04 12.67
N ALA A 16 40.60 34.75 12.72
CA ALA A 16 39.61 35.65 13.30
C ALA A 16 38.52 34.85 14.01
N VAL A 17 38.08 35.37 15.15
CA VAL A 17 36.93 34.87 15.91
C VAL A 17 35.96 36.01 16.09
N ILE A 18 34.74 35.84 15.60
CA ILE A 18 33.69 36.86 15.67
C ILE A 18 32.52 36.27 16.43
N GLU A 19 32.09 36.97 17.46
CA GLU A 19 30.90 36.63 18.25
C GLU A 19 29.77 37.59 17.89
N PHE A 20 28.58 37.04 17.68
CA PHE A 20 27.39 37.77 17.29
C PHE A 20 26.37 37.77 18.43
N GLY A 21 25.81 38.95 18.71
CA GLY A 21 24.72 39.10 19.66
C GLY A 21 23.35 38.99 18.99
N PRO A 22 22.27 38.85 19.78
CA PRO A 22 20.91 38.90 19.25
C PRO A 22 20.58 40.28 18.66
N GLY A 23 19.76 40.29 17.60
CA GLY A 23 19.27 41.51 16.96
C GLY A 23 20.25 42.13 15.97
N LEU A 24 20.39 43.46 16.01
CA LEU A 24 21.16 44.22 15.02
C LEU A 24 22.66 44.20 15.34
N ASN A 25 23.43 43.55 14.48
CA ASN A 25 24.89 43.58 14.52
C ASN A 25 25.39 44.52 13.40
N VAL A 26 26.15 45.55 13.76
CA VAL A 26 26.69 46.54 12.80
C VAL A 26 28.20 46.37 12.67
N ILE A 27 28.67 46.03 11.47
CA ILE A 27 30.10 45.89 11.17
C ILE A 27 30.58 47.14 10.43
N THR A 28 31.52 47.86 11.03
CA THR A 28 32.13 49.09 10.49
C THR A 28 33.65 48.93 10.29
N GLY A 29 34.26 49.74 9.44
CA GLY A 29 35.71 49.76 9.23
C GLY A 29 36.15 50.84 8.24
N GLU A 30 37.46 51.01 8.06
CA GLU A 30 38.04 52.04 7.16
C GLU A 30 37.89 51.69 5.67
N THR A 31 37.91 50.39 5.32
CA THR A 31 37.75 49.92 3.93
C THR A 31 36.66 48.85 3.82
N GLY A 32 36.00 48.78 2.66
CA GLY A 32 34.98 47.76 2.38
C GLY A 32 35.51 46.33 2.26
N ALA A 33 36.83 46.15 2.18
CA ALA A 33 37.47 44.85 1.98
C ALA A 33 37.23 43.88 3.16
N GLY A 34 37.34 44.36 4.40
CA GLY A 34 37.12 43.52 5.59
C GLY A 34 35.69 42.97 5.66
N LYS A 35 34.68 43.83 5.40
CA LYS A 35 33.27 43.43 5.33
C LYS A 35 33.04 42.37 4.26
N SER A 36 33.55 42.59 3.03
CA SER A 36 33.38 41.63 1.93
C SER A 36 34.04 40.28 2.22
N ILE A 37 35.18 40.25 2.90
CA ILE A 37 35.85 39.01 3.30
C ILE A 37 35.00 38.25 4.33
N LEU A 38 34.40 38.95 5.30
CA LEU A 38 33.52 38.33 6.31
C LEU A 38 32.25 37.75 5.68
N ILE A 39 31.60 38.50 4.79
CA ILE A 39 30.43 38.00 4.05
C ILE A 39 30.82 36.81 3.17
N GLY A 40 31.98 36.86 2.51
CA GLY A 40 32.50 35.74 1.72
C GLY A 40 32.76 34.49 2.57
N ALA A 41 33.31 34.65 3.78
CA ALA A 41 33.52 33.55 4.72
C ALA A 41 32.18 32.92 5.14
N LEU A 42 31.20 33.75 5.53
CA LEU A 42 29.85 33.29 5.88
C LEU A 42 29.16 32.58 4.69
N ASN A 43 29.23 33.16 3.49
CA ASN A 43 28.65 32.55 2.29
C ASN A 43 29.30 31.17 1.98
N SER A 44 30.60 31.00 2.25
CA SER A 44 31.28 29.72 2.03
C SER A 44 30.73 28.57 2.89
N ILE A 45 30.38 28.83 4.15
CA ILE A 45 29.79 27.83 5.07
C ILE A 45 28.30 27.61 4.80
N LEU A 46 27.64 28.52 4.09
CA LEU A 46 26.26 28.36 3.61
C LEU A 46 26.16 27.65 2.26
N GLY A 47 27.28 27.14 1.72
CA GLY A 47 27.31 26.38 0.47
C GLY A 47 27.53 27.22 -0.78
N GLY A 48 27.96 28.48 -0.62
CA GLY A 48 28.39 29.35 -1.71
C GLY A 48 29.62 28.84 -2.49
N PRO A 49 29.88 29.40 -3.67
CA PRO A 49 31.03 29.04 -4.49
C PRO A 49 32.34 29.44 -3.80
N VAL A 50 33.37 28.62 -3.98
CA VAL A 50 34.71 28.84 -3.41
C VAL A 50 35.78 28.55 -4.47
N ASN A 51 36.92 29.23 -4.40
CA ASN A 51 38.07 29.01 -5.28
C ASN A 51 39.38 29.03 -4.48
N ALA A 52 40.50 28.76 -5.16
CA ALA A 52 41.83 28.73 -4.54
C ALA A 52 42.30 30.11 -4.07
N ASP A 53 41.82 31.21 -4.66
CA ASP A 53 42.21 32.58 -4.32
C ASP A 53 41.72 33.00 -2.91
N LEU A 54 40.74 32.26 -2.36
CA LEU A 54 40.29 32.40 -0.97
C LEU A 54 41.26 31.80 0.05
N VAL A 55 42.27 31.03 -0.38
CA VAL A 55 43.32 30.51 0.51
C VAL A 55 44.45 31.54 0.57
N ARG A 56 44.84 31.93 1.79
CA ARG A 56 45.98 32.85 1.99
C ARG A 56 47.23 32.28 1.31
N LYS A 57 48.02 33.15 0.65
CA LYS A 57 49.19 32.76 -0.18
C LYS A 57 50.22 31.88 0.52
N GLU A 58 50.33 32.00 1.85
CA GLU A 58 51.30 31.29 2.68
C GLU A 58 50.74 29.98 3.26
N ALA A 59 49.45 29.70 3.06
CA ALA A 59 48.75 28.55 3.60
C ALA A 59 48.44 27.51 2.52
N SER A 60 48.44 26.22 2.90
CA SER A 60 48.04 25.12 1.99
C SER A 60 46.52 24.88 1.97
N SER A 61 45.80 25.40 2.96
CA SER A 61 44.34 25.31 3.12
C SER A 61 43.82 26.41 4.03
N CYS A 62 42.53 26.73 3.91
CA CYS A 62 41.79 27.58 4.84
C CYS A 62 40.55 26.88 5.38
N ALA A 63 40.03 27.36 6.51
CA ALA A 63 38.85 26.82 7.16
C ALA A 63 37.95 27.94 7.69
N VAL A 64 36.64 27.76 7.54
CA VAL A 64 35.62 28.64 8.12
C VAL A 64 34.61 27.77 8.87
N GLU A 65 34.29 28.15 10.10
CA GLU A 65 33.32 27.47 10.96
C GLU A 65 32.28 28.46 11.48
N GLY A 66 31.00 28.15 11.33
CA GLY A 66 29.89 28.92 11.90
C GLY A 66 29.12 28.11 12.92
N PHE A 67 28.84 28.72 14.06
CA PHE A 67 28.10 28.15 15.17
C PHE A 67 26.72 28.80 15.23
N PHE A 68 25.68 27.98 15.23
CA PHE A 68 24.29 28.41 15.25
C PHE A 68 23.57 27.81 16.44
N GLU A 69 22.74 28.63 17.09
CA GLU A 69 21.78 28.21 18.11
C GLU A 69 20.36 28.36 17.54
N LEU A 70 19.58 27.30 17.48
CA LEU A 70 18.31 27.24 16.76
C LEU A 70 17.15 26.96 17.72
N ASP A 71 16.23 27.91 17.81
CA ASP A 71 15.04 27.88 18.68
C ASP A 71 13.72 27.75 17.90
N ASP A 72 13.72 27.99 16.58
CA ASP A 72 12.54 27.84 15.72
C ASP A 72 12.23 26.38 15.39
N GLN A 73 11.13 25.85 15.93
CA GLN A 73 10.70 24.47 15.67
C GLN A 73 10.46 24.18 14.18
N GLY A 74 9.98 25.18 13.42
CA GLY A 74 9.75 25.04 11.99
C GLY A 74 11.05 24.87 11.20
N GLN A 75 12.10 25.62 11.56
CA GLN A 75 13.45 25.50 11.02
C GLN A 75 14.07 24.15 11.40
N ASN A 76 13.89 23.72 12.64
CA ASN A 76 14.41 22.44 13.13
C ASN A 76 13.80 21.25 12.37
N ALA A 77 12.49 21.27 12.10
CA ALA A 77 11.83 20.25 11.30
C ALA A 77 12.39 20.18 9.86
N ARG A 78 12.58 21.35 9.20
CA ARG A 78 13.16 21.41 7.85
C ARG A 78 14.60 20.88 7.81
N LEU A 79 15.38 21.12 8.85
CA LEU A 79 16.74 20.59 8.98
C LEU A 79 16.73 19.07 9.19
N ALA A 80 15.80 18.55 9.99
CA ALA A 80 15.62 17.11 10.19
C ALA A 80 15.26 16.39 8.88
N ASP A 81 14.39 16.97 8.04
CA ASP A 81 14.06 16.44 6.71
C ASP A 81 15.28 16.38 5.77
N LEU A 82 16.28 17.24 6.00
CA LEU A 82 17.57 17.24 5.29
C LEU A 82 18.60 16.29 5.92
N GLY A 83 18.21 15.51 6.93
CA GLY A 83 19.08 14.57 7.64
C GLY A 83 20.03 15.23 8.64
N VAL A 84 19.75 16.46 9.09
CA VAL A 84 20.55 17.15 10.11
C VAL A 84 20.02 16.82 11.49
N VAL A 85 20.88 16.27 12.34
CA VAL A 85 20.59 16.05 13.76
C VAL A 85 21.19 17.21 14.55
N LEU A 86 20.34 17.89 15.33
CA LEU A 86 20.76 18.97 16.23
C LEU A 86 21.08 18.38 17.61
N GLU A 87 22.18 18.81 18.21
CA GLU A 87 22.53 18.50 19.60
C GLU A 87 22.22 19.74 20.44
N ASP A 88 21.28 19.64 21.37
CA ASP A 88 20.84 20.75 22.23
C ASP A 88 20.49 22.05 21.48
N GLY A 89 19.93 21.93 20.27
CA GLY A 89 19.58 23.06 19.41
C GLY A 89 20.79 23.73 18.74
N GLN A 90 21.98 23.13 18.81
CA GLN A 90 23.19 23.65 18.21
C GLN A 90 23.48 23.02 16.85
N LEU A 91 24.01 23.85 15.94
CA LEU A 91 24.44 23.45 14.61
C LEU A 91 25.78 24.10 14.29
N ILE A 92 26.75 23.29 13.87
CA ILE A 92 28.07 23.74 13.45
C ILE A 92 28.24 23.42 11.97
N LEU A 93 28.45 24.47 11.17
CA LEU A 93 28.79 24.34 9.76
C LEU A 93 30.26 24.65 9.55
N ARG A 94 30.96 23.78 8.82
CA ARG A 94 32.37 24.00 8.48
C ARG A 94 32.64 23.85 7.00
N ARG A 95 33.45 24.76 6.45
CA ARG A 95 34.00 24.68 5.11
C ARG A 95 35.52 24.69 5.16
N GLU A 96 36.15 23.67 4.60
CA GLU A 96 37.60 23.62 4.37
C GLU A 96 37.88 23.79 2.87
N ILE A 97 38.83 24.65 2.50
CA ILE A 97 39.23 24.92 1.11
C ILE A 97 40.73 24.69 0.99
N ARG A 98 41.18 23.93 0.00
CA ARG A 98 42.60 23.69 -0.27
C ARG A 98 43.09 24.56 -1.43
N GLY A 99 44.39 24.84 -1.49
CA GLY A 99 45.01 25.68 -2.53
C GLY A 99 44.83 25.21 -3.99
N GLN A 100 44.26 24.02 -4.21
CA GLN A 100 43.87 23.52 -5.54
C GLN A 100 42.37 23.70 -5.84
N GLY A 101 41.64 24.50 -5.05
CA GLY A 101 40.21 24.78 -5.22
C GLY A 101 39.25 23.68 -4.76
N ARG A 102 39.77 22.50 -4.36
CA ARG A 102 38.97 21.44 -3.74
C ARG A 102 38.53 21.88 -2.35
N SER A 103 37.25 21.67 -2.06
CA SER A 103 36.68 22.00 -0.74
C SER A 103 35.87 20.85 -0.16
N ARG A 104 35.79 20.82 1.17
CA ARG A 104 35.01 19.86 1.95
C ARG A 104 34.07 20.62 2.86
N ALA A 105 32.83 20.15 2.96
CA ALA A 105 31.83 20.70 3.85
C ALA A 105 31.53 19.71 4.97
N PHE A 106 31.29 20.23 6.16
CA PHE A 106 30.88 19.44 7.31
C PHE A 106 29.69 20.09 8.02
N VAL A 107 28.83 19.25 8.58
CA VAL A 107 27.68 19.62 9.41
C VAL A 107 27.77 18.79 10.67
N ASN A 108 27.90 19.42 11.84
CA ASN A 108 28.15 18.76 13.13
C ASN A 108 29.29 17.71 13.05
N GLY A 109 30.38 18.09 12.38
CA GLY A 109 31.56 17.24 12.19
C GLY A 109 31.43 16.15 11.12
N GLN A 110 30.24 15.89 10.58
CA GLN A 110 30.01 14.90 9.53
C GLN A 110 30.19 15.51 8.14
N GLY A 111 30.91 14.82 7.25
CA GLY A 111 31.15 15.31 5.88
C GLY A 111 29.87 15.28 5.04
N GLN A 112 29.56 16.39 4.37
CA GLN A 112 28.35 16.52 3.55
C GLN A 112 28.66 16.97 2.11
N PRO A 113 27.86 16.55 1.11
CA PRO A 113 27.89 17.11 -0.23
C PRO A 113 27.58 18.61 -0.22
N ILE A 114 28.22 19.38 -1.11
CA ILE A 114 28.00 20.84 -1.19
C ILE A 114 26.55 21.21 -1.49
N LYS A 115 25.85 20.39 -2.28
CA LYS A 115 24.43 20.58 -2.58
C LYS A 115 23.57 20.53 -1.31
N GLN A 116 23.88 19.61 -0.39
CA GLN A 116 23.18 19.47 0.87
C GLN A 116 23.53 20.61 1.83
N LEU A 117 24.81 20.99 1.92
CA LEU A 117 25.22 22.19 2.68
C LEU A 117 24.48 23.44 2.20
N LYS A 118 24.30 23.60 0.88
CA LYS A 118 23.58 24.71 0.28
C LYS A 118 22.09 24.73 0.67
N GLN A 119 21.44 23.56 0.71
CA GLN A 119 20.06 23.43 1.18
C GLN A 119 19.94 23.79 2.66
N ILE A 120 20.88 23.32 3.48
CA ILE A 120 20.94 23.65 4.91
C ILE A 120 21.16 25.15 5.10
N GLY A 121 22.17 25.73 4.45
CA GLY A 121 22.47 27.16 4.53
C GLY A 121 21.30 28.07 4.18
N ALA A 122 20.53 27.73 3.13
CA ALA A 122 19.33 28.46 2.74
C ALA A 122 18.20 28.44 3.79
N THR A 123 18.23 27.52 4.76
CA THR A 123 17.29 27.53 5.88
C THR A 123 17.75 28.41 7.05
N LEU A 124 19.04 28.76 7.12
CA LEU A 124 19.68 29.40 8.28
C LEU A 124 19.86 30.91 8.11
N VAL A 125 20.25 31.36 6.92
CA VAL A 125 20.65 32.76 6.66
C VAL A 125 20.12 33.20 5.30
N ASP A 126 19.55 34.40 5.24
CA ASP A 126 19.15 35.08 4.01
C ASP A 126 20.13 36.23 3.72
N LEU A 127 20.99 36.05 2.70
CA LEU A 127 22.06 37.00 2.37
C LEU A 127 21.61 37.97 1.27
N HIS A 128 21.71 39.27 1.56
CA HIS A 128 21.28 40.34 0.67
C HIS A 128 22.51 41.08 0.10
N GLY A 129 22.86 40.80 -1.16
CA GLY A 129 24.05 41.35 -1.85
C GLY A 129 24.04 41.11 -3.38
N GLN A 130 25.07 41.58 -4.09
CA GLN A 130 25.09 41.66 -5.57
C GLN A 130 25.09 40.31 -6.35
N HIS A 131 25.25 39.15 -5.70
CA HIS A 131 25.20 37.83 -6.37
C HIS A 131 24.72 36.70 -5.44
N GLU A 132 23.84 36.99 -4.48
CA GLU A 132 23.52 36.09 -3.36
C GLU A 132 22.05 35.61 -3.35
N HIS A 133 21.80 34.49 -2.66
CA HIS A 133 20.48 33.87 -2.51
C HIS A 133 19.53 34.79 -1.75
N GLN A 134 18.79 35.62 -2.48
CA GLN A 134 17.71 36.40 -1.92
C GLN A 134 16.45 35.55 -1.93
N SER A 135 16.03 35.06 -0.76
CA SER A 135 14.79 34.28 -0.61
C SER A 135 13.59 35.07 -1.16
N LEU A 136 13.63 36.41 -1.04
CA LEU A 136 12.65 37.33 -1.61
C LEU A 136 12.60 37.31 -3.15
N LEU A 137 13.67 36.94 -3.85
CA LEU A 137 13.68 36.84 -5.31
C LEU A 137 13.20 35.47 -5.83
N ASP A 138 13.06 34.46 -4.97
CA ASP A 138 12.55 33.15 -5.36
C ASP A 138 11.01 33.15 -5.33
N PRO A 139 10.33 33.07 -6.51
CA PRO A 139 8.87 33.05 -6.55
C PRO A 139 8.25 31.88 -5.78
N LYS A 140 8.98 30.77 -5.60
CA LYS A 140 8.49 29.60 -4.84
C LYS A 140 8.26 29.93 -3.37
N LEU A 141 8.94 30.94 -2.83
CA LEU A 141 8.81 31.36 -1.44
C LEU A 141 7.77 32.48 -1.25
N HIS A 142 7.32 33.13 -2.32
CA HIS A 142 6.38 34.26 -2.24
C HIS A 142 5.06 33.89 -1.59
N ALA A 143 4.54 32.69 -1.89
CA ALA A 143 3.33 32.17 -1.24
C ALA A 143 3.53 32.05 0.27
N ARG A 144 4.69 31.56 0.70
CA ARG A 144 5.03 31.44 2.13
C ARG A 144 5.14 32.79 2.81
N PHE A 145 5.73 33.80 2.16
CA PHE A 145 5.81 35.15 2.74
C PHE A 145 4.43 35.77 2.91
N LEU A 146 3.55 35.62 1.91
CA LEU A 146 2.19 36.09 1.98
C LEU A 146 1.40 35.38 3.09
N ASP A 147 1.51 34.05 3.15
CA ASP A 147 0.83 33.22 4.15
C ASP A 147 1.30 33.56 5.57
N ALA A 148 2.62 33.72 5.78
CA ALA A 148 3.19 34.07 7.07
C ALA A 148 2.76 35.49 7.52
N PHE A 149 2.72 36.46 6.60
CA PHE A 149 2.21 37.80 6.90
C PHE A 149 0.76 37.79 7.38
N ALA A 150 -0.08 36.93 6.79
CA ALA A 150 -1.49 36.84 7.11
C ALA A 150 -1.84 35.75 8.16
N GLY A 151 -0.84 35.03 8.70
CA GLY A 151 -1.06 33.97 9.67
C GLY A 151 -1.79 32.75 9.11
N LEU A 152 -1.57 32.41 7.83
CA LEU A 152 -2.29 31.35 7.12
C LEU A 152 -1.59 29.98 7.16
N ASP A 153 -0.55 29.82 7.99
CA ASP A 153 0.24 28.58 8.07
C ASP A 153 -0.61 27.34 8.40
N ASP A 154 -1.61 27.48 9.28
CA ASP A 154 -2.50 26.38 9.64
C ASP A 154 -3.47 26.03 8.49
N GLN A 155 -3.98 27.02 7.77
CA GLN A 155 -4.82 26.79 6.58
C GLN A 155 -4.03 26.11 5.46
N ARG A 156 -2.78 26.56 5.23
CA ARG A 156 -1.87 25.92 4.27
C ARG A 156 -1.58 24.48 4.67
N ARG A 157 -1.35 24.21 5.96
CA ARG A 157 -1.12 22.85 6.47
C ARG A 157 -2.35 21.96 6.26
N LEU A 158 -3.55 22.48 6.52
CA LEU A 158 -4.81 21.78 6.31
C LEU A 158 -5.02 21.42 4.83
N VAL A 159 -4.77 22.35 3.90
CA VAL A 159 -4.77 22.07 2.46
C VAL A 159 -3.81 20.92 2.11
N GLY A 160 -2.58 20.96 2.64
CA GLY A 160 -1.59 19.89 2.44
C GLY A 160 -1.99 18.55 3.05
N GLN A 161 -2.80 18.52 4.12
CA GLN A 161 -3.34 17.29 4.71
C GLN A 161 -4.45 16.69 3.83
N HIS A 162 -5.45 17.49 3.43
CA HIS A 162 -6.52 17.00 2.55
C HIS A 162 -6.01 16.63 1.16
N TRP A 163 -4.97 17.32 0.64
CA TRP A 163 -4.29 16.90 -0.58
C TRP A 163 -3.74 15.48 -0.49
N ARG A 164 -3.06 15.16 0.61
CA ARG A 164 -2.52 13.81 0.85
C ARG A 164 -3.64 12.78 0.96
N ALA A 165 -4.67 13.06 1.76
CA ALA A 165 -5.83 12.18 1.89
C ALA A 165 -6.51 11.90 0.53
N TYR A 166 -6.69 12.94 -0.30
CA TYR A 166 -7.20 12.79 -1.65
C TYR A 166 -6.29 11.90 -2.51
N ARG A 167 -4.98 12.17 -2.53
CA ARG A 167 -4.01 11.36 -3.32
C ARG A 167 -3.98 9.89 -2.88
N ASP A 168 -4.06 9.63 -1.58
CA ASP A 168 -4.09 8.28 -1.03
C ASP A 168 -5.39 7.55 -1.41
N SER A 169 -6.53 8.24 -1.39
CA SER A 169 -7.81 7.69 -1.82
C SER A 169 -7.84 7.33 -3.32
N VAL A 170 -7.24 8.17 -4.18
CA VAL A 170 -7.08 7.89 -5.62
C VAL A 170 -6.20 6.67 -5.83
N ALA A 171 -5.04 6.61 -5.15
CA ALA A 171 -4.13 5.47 -5.25
C ALA A 171 -4.77 4.17 -4.74
N HIS A 172 -5.64 4.23 -3.73
CA HIS A 172 -6.41 3.09 -3.27
C HIS A 172 -7.44 2.64 -4.31
N LEU A 173 -8.23 3.56 -4.86
CA LEU A 173 -9.22 3.27 -5.89
C LEU A 173 -8.60 2.66 -7.15
N ASP A 174 -7.46 3.19 -7.60
CA ASP A 174 -6.77 2.67 -8.79
C ASP A 174 -6.17 1.27 -8.57
N ARG A 175 -5.76 0.94 -7.35
CA ARG A 175 -5.37 -0.44 -6.98
C ARG A 175 -6.55 -1.41 -7.09
N LEU A 176 -7.71 -1.04 -6.53
CA LEU A 176 -8.93 -1.87 -6.61
C LEU A 176 -9.41 -2.02 -8.06
N ARG A 177 -9.33 -0.96 -8.87
CA ARG A 177 -9.67 -1.03 -10.31
C ARG A 177 -8.80 -2.01 -11.06
N SER A 178 -7.50 -1.97 -10.78
CA SER A 178 -6.50 -2.87 -11.37
C SER A 178 -6.75 -4.32 -10.98
N GLU A 179 -7.11 -4.57 -9.71
CA GLU A 179 -7.51 -5.91 -9.24
C GLU A 179 -8.78 -6.40 -9.95
N ARG A 180 -9.78 -5.52 -10.12
CA ARG A 180 -11.03 -5.83 -10.84
C ARG A 180 -10.78 -6.16 -12.30
N ASP A 181 -9.87 -5.42 -12.97
CA ASP A 181 -9.51 -5.69 -14.36
C ASP A 181 -8.76 -7.03 -14.51
N ALA A 182 -7.90 -7.38 -13.54
CA ALA A 182 -7.24 -8.68 -13.50
C ALA A 182 -8.22 -9.83 -13.26
N LEU A 183 -9.22 -9.64 -12.39
CA LEU A 183 -10.28 -10.63 -12.16
C LEU A 183 -11.20 -10.80 -13.38
N ALA A 184 -11.55 -9.69 -14.04
CA ALA A 184 -12.44 -9.70 -15.20
C ALA A 184 -11.85 -10.45 -16.42
N ALA A 185 -10.52 -10.46 -16.58
CA ALA A 185 -9.86 -11.05 -17.74
C ALA A 185 -10.15 -12.56 -17.96
N GLU A 186 -10.52 -13.30 -16.91
CA GLU A 186 -10.79 -14.74 -16.97
C GLU A 186 -12.19 -15.11 -16.48
N ASP A 187 -13.05 -14.12 -16.26
CA ASP A 187 -14.30 -14.28 -15.50
C ASP A 187 -15.31 -15.16 -16.23
N GLU A 188 -15.50 -14.94 -17.53
CA GLU A 188 -16.42 -15.75 -18.36
C GLU A 188 -16.05 -17.25 -18.36
N LEU A 189 -14.75 -17.56 -18.50
CA LEU A 189 -14.26 -18.94 -18.48
C LEU A 189 -14.44 -19.55 -17.09
N CYS A 190 -14.10 -18.80 -16.03
CA CYS A 190 -14.23 -19.26 -14.65
C CYS A 190 -15.69 -19.54 -14.28
N ALA A 191 -16.61 -18.63 -14.66
CA ALA A 191 -18.04 -18.79 -14.44
C ALA A 191 -18.59 -20.02 -15.18
N PHE A 192 -18.18 -20.23 -16.44
CA PHE A 192 -18.56 -21.43 -17.20
C PHE A 192 -18.07 -22.72 -16.53
N GLN A 193 -16.81 -22.76 -16.06
CA GLN A 193 -16.25 -23.92 -15.37
C GLN A 193 -17.00 -24.21 -14.06
N LEU A 194 -17.29 -23.17 -13.28
CA LEU A 194 -17.99 -23.31 -12.01
C LEU A 194 -19.42 -23.80 -12.21
N GLU A 195 -20.14 -23.25 -13.19
CA GLU A 195 -21.50 -23.68 -13.53
C GLU A 195 -21.53 -25.12 -14.06
N GLU A 196 -20.54 -25.53 -14.86
CA GLU A 196 -20.42 -26.92 -15.30
C GLU A 196 -20.26 -27.89 -14.11
N ILE A 197 -19.42 -27.54 -13.12
CA ILE A 197 -19.24 -28.36 -11.92
C ILE A 197 -20.49 -28.33 -11.03
N ARG A 198 -21.10 -27.15 -10.82
CA ARG A 198 -22.33 -26.96 -10.03
C ARG A 198 -23.50 -27.77 -10.59
N ARG A 199 -23.64 -27.86 -11.92
CA ARG A 199 -24.70 -28.63 -12.58
C ARG A 199 -24.65 -30.12 -12.25
N LEU A 200 -23.46 -30.70 -12.13
CA LEU A 200 -23.31 -32.10 -11.72
C LEU A 200 -23.30 -32.25 -10.20
N ALA A 201 -22.94 -31.22 -9.45
CA ALA A 201 -22.89 -31.21 -7.98
C ALA A 201 -22.21 -32.47 -7.39
N PRO A 202 -20.94 -32.75 -7.76
CA PRO A 202 -20.21 -33.90 -7.24
C PRO A 202 -20.10 -33.86 -5.72
N GLN A 203 -20.18 -35.01 -5.07
CA GLN A 203 -20.01 -35.13 -3.61
C GLN A 203 -18.71 -35.87 -3.25
N PRO A 204 -18.04 -35.52 -2.14
CA PRO A 204 -16.90 -36.28 -1.64
C PRO A 204 -17.28 -37.75 -1.40
N GLY A 205 -16.45 -38.69 -1.85
CA GLY A 205 -16.67 -40.14 -1.64
C GLY A 205 -17.71 -40.78 -2.57
N GLU A 206 -18.44 -40.00 -3.37
CA GLU A 206 -19.51 -40.47 -4.25
C GLU A 206 -19.03 -41.54 -5.25
N GLU A 207 -17.84 -41.36 -5.83
CA GLU A 207 -17.29 -42.31 -6.81
C GLU A 207 -17.15 -43.72 -6.22
N SER A 208 -16.67 -43.83 -4.98
CA SER A 208 -16.52 -45.13 -4.30
C SER A 208 -17.85 -45.76 -3.92
N GLU A 209 -18.90 -44.98 -3.70
CA GLU A 209 -20.25 -45.48 -3.46
C GLU A 209 -20.88 -45.99 -4.76
N LEU A 210 -20.76 -45.22 -5.84
CA LEU A 210 -21.24 -45.59 -7.17
C LEU A 210 -20.57 -46.88 -7.69
N GLU A 211 -19.25 -47.01 -7.52
CA GLU A 211 -18.52 -48.21 -7.94
C GLU A 211 -18.97 -49.45 -7.16
N ARG A 212 -19.18 -49.34 -5.84
CA ARG A 212 -19.69 -50.43 -5.01
C ARG A 212 -21.10 -50.85 -5.43
N GLU A 213 -22.00 -49.89 -5.64
CA GLU A 213 -23.38 -50.17 -6.06
C GLU A 213 -23.43 -50.79 -7.47
N LEU A 214 -22.66 -50.26 -8.42
CA LEU A 214 -22.55 -50.81 -9.77
C LEU A 214 -21.99 -52.24 -9.76
N GLN A 215 -20.97 -52.52 -8.94
CA GLN A 215 -20.42 -53.87 -8.85
C GLN A 215 -21.46 -54.88 -8.38
N VAL A 216 -22.31 -54.53 -7.41
CA VAL A 216 -23.41 -55.38 -6.96
C VAL A 216 -24.46 -55.56 -8.06
N LEU A 217 -24.85 -54.48 -8.74
CA LEU A 217 -25.86 -54.52 -9.79
C LEU A 217 -25.42 -55.27 -11.05
N ASP A 218 -24.18 -55.10 -11.48
CA ASP A 218 -23.60 -55.82 -12.63
C ASP A 218 -23.49 -57.33 -12.36
N ASN A 219 -23.39 -57.73 -11.09
CA ASN A 219 -23.35 -59.13 -10.66
C ASN A 219 -24.68 -59.57 -10.00
N ALA A 220 -25.75 -58.79 -10.11
CA ALA A 220 -27.01 -59.04 -9.39
C ALA A 220 -27.60 -60.41 -9.72
N GLU A 221 -27.57 -60.79 -11.01
CA GLU A 221 -28.06 -62.10 -11.45
C GLU A 221 -27.21 -63.24 -10.85
N THR A 222 -25.88 -63.14 -10.91
CA THR A 222 -24.97 -64.13 -10.34
C THR A 222 -25.12 -64.24 -8.82
N LEU A 223 -25.26 -63.11 -8.12
CA LEU A 223 -25.44 -63.07 -6.67
C LEU A 223 -26.80 -63.63 -6.25
N SER A 224 -27.87 -63.31 -6.97
CA SER A 224 -29.21 -63.83 -6.68
C SER A 224 -29.31 -65.33 -6.97
N GLN A 225 -28.84 -65.78 -8.15
CA GLN A 225 -28.81 -67.21 -8.50
C GLN A 225 -27.90 -68.00 -7.56
N GLY A 226 -26.72 -67.48 -7.25
CA GLY A 226 -25.79 -68.12 -6.30
C GLY A 226 -26.39 -68.22 -4.90
N GLY A 227 -27.04 -67.17 -4.40
CA GLY A 227 -27.73 -67.20 -3.10
C GLY A 227 -28.85 -68.24 -3.04
N LEU A 228 -29.67 -68.34 -4.10
CA LEU A 228 -30.71 -69.37 -4.20
C LEU A 228 -30.12 -70.79 -4.29
N GLN A 229 -29.03 -70.99 -5.04
CA GLN A 229 -28.35 -72.29 -5.11
C GLN A 229 -27.74 -72.72 -3.77
N LEU A 230 -27.19 -71.78 -3.00
CA LEU A 230 -26.70 -72.03 -1.66
C LEU A 230 -27.85 -72.39 -0.71
N TYR A 231 -28.95 -71.63 -0.77
CA TYR A 231 -30.17 -71.95 -0.01
C TYR A 231 -30.71 -73.34 -0.35
N ASP A 232 -30.79 -73.68 -1.64
CA ASP A 232 -31.23 -74.99 -2.09
C ASP A 232 -30.31 -76.10 -1.56
N SER A 233 -29.00 -75.88 -1.57
CA SER A 233 -28.00 -76.85 -1.10
C SER A 233 -28.06 -77.07 0.41
N LEU A 234 -28.36 -76.03 1.18
CA LEU A 234 -28.42 -76.08 2.64
C LEU A 234 -29.76 -76.62 3.15
N TYR A 235 -30.88 -76.28 2.51
CA TYR A 235 -32.21 -76.48 3.10
C TYR A 235 -33.27 -77.13 2.18
N GLN A 236 -33.37 -76.74 0.91
CA GLN A 236 -34.55 -77.10 0.08
C GLN A 236 -34.41 -78.38 -0.76
N ARG A 237 -33.21 -78.72 -1.26
CA ARG A 237 -33.04 -79.86 -2.17
C ARG A 237 -33.08 -81.20 -1.43
N GLU A 238 -33.42 -82.27 -2.13
CA GLU A 238 -33.31 -83.64 -1.61
C GLU A 238 -31.84 -83.97 -1.29
N GLY A 239 -31.57 -84.40 -0.06
CA GLY A 239 -30.21 -84.59 0.44
C GLY A 239 -29.49 -83.29 0.83
N ALA A 240 -30.23 -82.21 1.12
CA ALA A 240 -29.68 -80.98 1.67
C ALA A 240 -28.94 -81.23 3.00
N VAL A 241 -28.04 -80.31 3.35
CA VAL A 241 -27.24 -80.40 4.60
C VAL A 241 -28.15 -80.51 5.82
N TYR A 242 -29.25 -79.74 5.86
CA TYR A 242 -30.25 -79.82 6.93
C TYR A 242 -30.85 -81.23 7.08
N GLU A 243 -31.24 -81.88 5.97
CA GLU A 243 -31.76 -83.25 6.00
C GLU A 243 -30.71 -84.26 6.47
N ALA A 244 -29.46 -84.12 6.00
CA ALA A 244 -28.35 -84.97 6.40
C ALA A 244 -28.05 -84.85 7.91
N LEU A 245 -28.00 -83.63 8.44
CA LEU A 245 -27.84 -83.39 9.88
C LEU A 245 -29.02 -83.96 10.67
N GLY A 246 -30.25 -83.84 10.16
CA GLY A 246 -31.43 -84.47 10.75
C GLY A 246 -31.34 -86.00 10.80
N GLN A 247 -30.72 -86.64 9.80
CA GLN A 247 -30.43 -88.08 9.82
C GLN A 247 -29.37 -88.44 10.86
N VAL A 248 -28.26 -87.68 10.92
CA VAL A 248 -27.21 -87.87 11.93
C VAL A 248 -27.77 -87.70 13.33
N ARG A 249 -28.66 -86.71 13.56
CA ARG A 249 -29.33 -86.50 14.86
C ARG A 249 -30.11 -87.72 15.30
N ARG A 250 -30.93 -88.28 14.41
CA ARG A 250 -31.70 -89.51 14.71
C ARG A 250 -30.80 -90.71 15.04
N GLN A 251 -29.62 -90.81 14.42
CA GLN A 251 -28.66 -91.88 14.74
C GLN A 251 -27.98 -91.64 16.09
N LEU A 252 -27.57 -90.39 16.36
CA LEU A 252 -26.93 -90.00 17.62
C LEU A 252 -27.89 -90.15 18.81
N ASP A 253 -29.17 -89.81 18.65
CA ASP A 253 -30.19 -90.00 19.68
C ASP A 253 -30.33 -91.49 20.08
N ARG A 254 -30.33 -92.41 19.11
CA ARG A 254 -30.34 -93.86 19.39
C ARG A 254 -29.09 -94.32 20.13
N LEU A 255 -27.92 -93.73 19.83
CA LEU A 255 -26.69 -94.03 20.56
C LEU A 255 -26.72 -93.43 21.96
N ARG A 256 -27.30 -92.24 22.14
CA ARG A 256 -27.47 -91.58 23.44
C ARG A 256 -28.41 -92.36 24.37
N GLU A 257 -29.41 -93.05 23.82
CA GLU A 257 -30.25 -94.00 24.59
C GLU A 257 -29.42 -95.16 25.16
N ILE A 258 -28.32 -95.53 24.52
CA ILE A 258 -27.39 -96.59 24.97
C ILE A 258 -26.35 -96.02 25.93
N ASP A 259 -25.71 -94.90 25.55
CA ASP A 259 -24.68 -94.21 26.34
C ASP A 259 -25.03 -92.72 26.51
N PRO A 260 -25.55 -92.32 27.69
CA PRO A 260 -25.87 -90.94 28.01
C PRO A 260 -24.67 -89.98 27.94
N ALA A 261 -23.42 -90.47 27.94
CA ALA A 261 -22.23 -89.64 27.80
C ALA A 261 -22.17 -88.89 26.45
N LEU A 262 -22.98 -89.29 25.47
CA LEU A 262 -23.14 -88.62 24.17
C LEU A 262 -24.05 -87.38 24.20
N GLY A 263 -24.60 -87.01 25.36
CA GLY A 263 -25.47 -85.85 25.54
C GLY A 263 -24.88 -84.52 25.03
N PRO A 264 -23.63 -84.14 25.39
CA PRO A 264 -23.00 -82.92 24.89
C PRO A 264 -22.90 -82.85 23.37
N GLN A 265 -22.59 -83.98 22.71
CA GLN A 265 -22.50 -84.07 21.25
C GLN A 265 -23.89 -83.93 20.60
N ALA A 266 -24.93 -84.45 21.22
CA ALA A 266 -26.31 -84.27 20.74
C ALA A 266 -26.76 -82.82 20.81
N ALA A 267 -26.44 -82.12 21.91
CA ALA A 267 -26.71 -80.69 22.05
C ALA A 267 -25.95 -79.86 21.00
N ALA A 268 -24.65 -80.15 20.79
CA ALA A 268 -23.85 -79.46 19.77
C ALA A 268 -24.39 -79.69 18.34
N LEU A 269 -24.89 -80.90 18.03
CA LEU A 269 -25.50 -81.18 16.73
C LEU A 269 -26.84 -80.45 16.55
N GLU A 270 -27.62 -80.30 17.62
CA GLU A 270 -28.87 -79.54 17.59
C GLU A 270 -28.61 -78.04 17.35
N GLU A 271 -27.59 -77.46 17.99
CA GLU A 271 -27.13 -76.10 17.70
C GLU A 271 -26.72 -75.93 16.23
N LEU A 272 -25.93 -76.87 15.68
CA LEU A 272 -25.54 -76.84 14.26
C LEU A 272 -26.72 -76.89 13.29
N ILE A 273 -27.77 -77.65 13.63
CA ILE A 273 -28.99 -77.72 12.81
C ILE A 273 -29.68 -76.34 12.77
N TYR A 274 -29.80 -75.67 13.92
CA TYR A 274 -30.38 -74.34 13.99
C TYR A 274 -29.52 -73.30 13.25
N GLU A 275 -28.19 -73.37 13.36
CA GLU A 275 -27.28 -72.47 12.62
C GLU A 275 -27.40 -72.65 11.10
N VAL A 276 -27.54 -73.88 10.61
CA VAL A 276 -27.73 -74.16 9.17
C VAL A 276 -29.07 -73.64 8.67
N GLU A 277 -30.14 -73.83 9.45
CA GLU A 277 -31.48 -73.32 9.12
C GLU A 277 -31.49 -71.78 9.04
N ASP A 278 -30.87 -71.10 10.02
CA ASP A 278 -30.79 -69.64 10.05
C ASP A 278 -29.95 -69.09 8.88
N LEU A 279 -28.76 -69.67 8.64
CA LEU A 279 -27.91 -69.27 7.51
C LEU A 279 -28.62 -69.46 6.16
N ALA A 280 -29.35 -70.56 5.98
CA ALA A 280 -30.14 -70.78 4.78
C ALA A 280 -31.23 -69.70 4.62
N GLY A 281 -31.93 -69.37 5.72
CA GLY A 281 -32.89 -68.27 5.75
C GLY A 281 -32.27 -66.93 5.32
N GLN A 282 -31.12 -66.59 5.90
CA GLN A 282 -30.37 -65.37 5.57
C GLN A 282 -29.97 -65.32 4.08
N LEU A 283 -29.49 -66.42 3.50
CA LEU A 283 -29.10 -66.49 2.09
C LEU A 283 -30.29 -66.36 1.14
N ARG A 284 -31.44 -66.95 1.49
CA ARG A 284 -32.70 -66.78 0.75
C ARG A 284 -33.15 -65.32 0.77
N ASP A 285 -33.13 -64.70 1.94
CA ASP A 285 -33.60 -63.34 2.12
C ASP A 285 -32.64 -62.35 1.44
N TYR A 286 -31.32 -62.60 1.50
CA TYR A 286 -30.31 -61.89 0.69
C TYR A 286 -30.59 -62.00 -0.81
N ALA A 287 -30.79 -63.22 -1.34
CA ALA A 287 -31.03 -63.43 -2.77
C ALA A 287 -32.30 -62.73 -3.28
N ARG A 288 -33.31 -62.60 -2.42
CA ARG A 288 -34.56 -61.85 -2.67
C ARG A 288 -34.38 -60.33 -2.55
N SER A 289 -33.47 -59.88 -1.68
CA SER A 289 -33.19 -58.46 -1.48
C SER A 289 -32.47 -57.81 -2.65
N ILE A 290 -31.82 -58.61 -3.50
CA ILE A 290 -31.23 -58.16 -4.77
C ILE A 290 -32.39 -57.89 -5.75
N GLU A 291 -33.02 -56.72 -5.60
CA GLU A 291 -33.99 -56.20 -6.55
C GLU A 291 -33.26 -55.82 -7.84
N VAL A 292 -33.52 -56.55 -8.93
CA VAL A 292 -33.14 -56.11 -10.27
C VAL A 292 -34.07 -54.95 -10.66
N ARG A 293 -33.72 -53.73 -10.24
CA ARG A 293 -34.43 -52.51 -10.68
C ARG A 293 -34.01 -52.19 -12.11
N PRO A 294 -34.90 -52.31 -13.11
CA PRO A 294 -34.56 -52.00 -14.49
C PRO A 294 -34.16 -50.53 -14.60
N GLY A 295 -33.03 -50.24 -15.24
CA GLY A 295 -32.54 -48.87 -15.48
C GLY A 295 -31.65 -48.27 -14.38
N ARG A 296 -31.63 -48.81 -13.15
CA ARG A 296 -30.78 -48.26 -12.07
C ARG A 296 -29.29 -48.32 -12.41
N ALA A 297 -28.83 -49.44 -12.99
CA ALA A 297 -27.45 -49.57 -13.43
C ALA A 297 -27.10 -48.54 -14.52
N ASP A 298 -28.04 -48.20 -15.40
CA ASP A 298 -27.82 -47.22 -16.46
C ASP A 298 -27.75 -45.79 -15.89
N GLU A 299 -28.61 -45.44 -14.93
CA GLU A 299 -28.53 -44.16 -14.19
C GLU A 299 -27.17 -43.98 -13.51
N LEU A 300 -26.69 -45.03 -12.82
CA LEU A 300 -25.39 -45.00 -12.12
C LEU A 300 -24.22 -44.92 -13.10
N ARG A 301 -24.32 -45.59 -14.26
CA ARG A 301 -23.31 -45.47 -15.34
C ARG A 301 -23.28 -44.07 -15.93
N GLU A 302 -24.45 -43.47 -16.20
CA GLU A 302 -24.55 -42.09 -16.67
C GLU A 302 -23.96 -41.10 -15.65
N ARG A 303 -24.28 -41.28 -14.36
CA ARG A 303 -23.70 -40.49 -13.27
C ARG A 303 -22.18 -40.62 -13.21
N ARG A 304 -21.66 -41.85 -13.26
CA ARG A 304 -20.22 -42.15 -13.28
C ARG A 304 -19.52 -41.53 -14.49
N ASP A 305 -20.14 -41.61 -15.66
CA ASP A 305 -19.58 -41.07 -16.90
C ASP A 305 -19.55 -39.53 -16.85
N GLY A 306 -20.57 -38.90 -16.26
CA GLY A 306 -20.57 -37.47 -15.92
C GLY A 306 -19.40 -37.08 -14.99
N LEU A 307 -19.19 -37.82 -13.90
CA LEU A 307 -18.07 -37.58 -12.98
C LEU A 307 -16.71 -37.75 -13.67
N ARG A 308 -16.55 -38.77 -14.53
CA ARG A 308 -15.34 -38.97 -15.34
C ARG A 308 -15.07 -37.80 -16.28
N ALA A 309 -16.11 -37.25 -16.91
CA ALA A 309 -15.97 -36.09 -17.80
C ALA A 309 -15.45 -34.86 -17.04
N LEU A 310 -15.96 -34.58 -15.83
CA LEU A 310 -15.43 -33.51 -14.98
C LEU A 310 -13.97 -33.78 -14.56
N LYS A 311 -13.66 -34.99 -14.08
CA LYS A 311 -12.30 -35.38 -13.69
C LYS A 311 -11.32 -35.15 -14.83
N LYS A 312 -11.67 -35.53 -16.06
CA LYS A 312 -10.82 -35.32 -17.24
C LYS A 312 -10.52 -33.84 -17.51
N LYS A 313 -11.46 -32.93 -17.21
CA LYS A 313 -11.30 -31.48 -17.41
C LYS A 313 -10.56 -30.78 -16.26
N TYR A 314 -10.74 -31.23 -15.02
CA TYR A 314 -10.38 -30.47 -13.81
C TYR A 314 -9.39 -31.17 -12.86
N GLY A 315 -8.50 -32.02 -13.37
CA GLY A 315 -7.34 -32.50 -12.60
C GLY A 315 -7.29 -34.00 -12.29
N GLY A 316 -8.12 -34.82 -12.94
CA GLY A 316 -8.02 -36.28 -12.95
C GLY A 316 -8.62 -37.01 -11.75
N THR A 317 -8.84 -36.33 -10.62
CA THR A 317 -9.46 -36.87 -9.41
C THR A 317 -10.71 -36.08 -9.03
N LEU A 318 -11.63 -36.69 -8.27
CA LEU A 318 -12.83 -36.00 -7.80
C LEU A 318 -12.46 -34.88 -6.81
N ASP A 319 -11.46 -35.11 -5.97
CA ASP A 319 -10.95 -34.10 -5.04
C ASP A 319 -10.41 -32.87 -5.78
N ALA A 320 -9.68 -33.06 -6.89
CA ALA A 320 -9.20 -31.95 -7.70
C ALA A 320 -10.34 -31.12 -8.31
N VAL A 321 -11.43 -31.78 -8.75
CA VAL A 321 -12.65 -31.10 -9.23
C VAL A 321 -13.28 -30.26 -8.10
N LEU A 322 -13.37 -30.81 -6.89
CA LEU A 322 -13.96 -30.14 -5.73
C LEU A 322 -13.11 -28.96 -5.26
N GLU A 323 -11.79 -29.12 -5.19
CA GLU A 323 -10.88 -28.00 -4.88
C GLU A 323 -10.99 -26.91 -5.94
N ARG A 324 -11.03 -27.28 -7.22
CA ARG A 324 -11.21 -26.32 -8.31
C ARG A 324 -12.54 -25.55 -8.18
N ALA A 325 -13.61 -26.23 -7.80
CA ALA A 325 -14.90 -25.58 -7.55
C ALA A 325 -14.83 -24.56 -6.40
N ARG A 326 -14.09 -24.87 -5.32
CA ARG A 326 -13.88 -23.95 -4.20
C ARG A 326 -13.06 -22.73 -4.61
N GLU A 327 -11.99 -22.91 -5.37
CA GLU A 327 -11.19 -21.80 -5.91
C GLU A 327 -12.03 -20.86 -6.77
N LEU A 328 -12.84 -21.42 -7.68
CA LEU A 328 -13.70 -20.66 -8.57
C LEU A 328 -14.80 -19.91 -7.80
N ALA A 329 -15.42 -20.55 -6.81
CA ALA A 329 -16.42 -19.91 -5.95
C ALA A 329 -15.82 -18.78 -5.12
N ALA A 330 -14.62 -18.98 -4.55
CA ALA A 330 -13.92 -17.93 -3.81
C ALA A 330 -13.54 -16.73 -4.71
N ARG A 331 -13.25 -16.99 -5.99
CA ARG A 331 -13.00 -15.93 -6.99
C ARG A 331 -14.28 -15.15 -7.31
N GLU A 332 -15.40 -15.83 -7.52
CA GLU A 332 -16.73 -15.21 -7.71
C GLU A 332 -17.09 -14.32 -6.50
N ASP A 333 -16.95 -14.84 -5.28
CA ASP A 333 -17.15 -14.08 -4.03
C ASP A 333 -16.23 -12.85 -3.93
N ARG A 334 -14.96 -12.96 -4.35
CA ARG A 334 -14.03 -11.83 -4.36
C ARG A 334 -14.47 -10.77 -5.35
N ALA A 335 -14.90 -11.16 -6.55
CA ALA A 335 -15.37 -10.24 -7.56
C ALA A 335 -16.59 -9.44 -7.07
N ASP A 336 -17.52 -10.09 -6.36
CA ASP A 336 -18.68 -9.42 -5.77
C ASP A 336 -18.29 -8.44 -4.67
N ARG A 337 -17.45 -8.86 -3.70
CA ARG A 337 -16.96 -7.95 -2.64
C ARG A 337 -16.20 -6.75 -3.19
N LEU A 338 -15.42 -6.96 -4.25
CA LEU A 338 -14.63 -5.91 -4.88
C LEU A 338 -15.50 -4.82 -5.51
N ARG A 339 -16.74 -5.13 -5.95
CA ARG A 339 -17.69 -4.12 -6.43
C ARG A 339 -18.09 -3.16 -5.30
N ASP A 340 -18.38 -3.70 -4.11
CA ASP A 340 -18.74 -2.88 -2.94
C ASP A 340 -17.55 -2.06 -2.45
N GLU A 341 -16.35 -2.65 -2.39
CA GLU A 341 -15.10 -1.96 -2.04
C GLU A 341 -14.81 -0.80 -3.02
N LEU A 342 -15.01 -1.01 -4.33
CA LEU A 342 -14.85 0.03 -5.34
C LEU A 342 -15.83 1.18 -5.16
N ALA A 343 -17.10 0.89 -4.85
CA ALA A 343 -18.11 1.91 -4.62
C ALA A 343 -17.76 2.76 -3.38
N GLN A 344 -17.37 2.12 -2.28
CA GLN A 344 -16.95 2.80 -1.05
C GLN A 344 -15.68 3.64 -1.26
N ALA A 345 -14.67 3.09 -1.95
CA ALA A 345 -13.43 3.80 -2.25
C ALA A 345 -13.68 5.02 -3.16
N ALA A 346 -14.60 4.91 -4.13
CA ALA A 346 -14.99 6.02 -4.98
C ALA A 346 -15.66 7.15 -4.18
N GLU A 347 -16.55 6.80 -3.26
CA GLU A 347 -17.23 7.75 -2.38
C GLU A 347 -16.23 8.47 -1.46
N LEU A 348 -15.32 7.73 -0.80
CA LEU A 348 -14.26 8.31 0.04
C LEU A 348 -13.37 9.27 -0.75
N ARG A 349 -13.03 8.91 -1.99
CA ARG A 349 -12.24 9.76 -2.89
C ARG A 349 -12.98 11.05 -3.27
N ASP A 350 -14.29 10.99 -3.47
CA ASP A 350 -15.11 12.19 -3.76
C ASP A 350 -15.25 13.09 -2.53
N GLN A 351 -15.42 12.51 -1.35
CA GLN A 351 -15.45 13.24 -0.07
C GLN A 351 -14.12 13.96 0.18
N ALA A 352 -12.99 13.24 0.06
CA ALA A 352 -11.65 13.82 0.23
C ALA A 352 -11.37 14.93 -0.79
N LEU A 353 -11.85 14.77 -2.02
CA LEU A 353 -11.76 15.80 -3.05
C LEU A 353 -12.57 17.05 -2.68
N ALA A 354 -13.81 16.89 -2.21
CA ALA A 354 -14.65 18.01 -1.82
C ALA A 354 -14.05 18.81 -0.64
N GLU A 355 -13.51 18.13 0.36
CA GLU A 355 -12.81 18.76 1.48
C GLU A 355 -11.56 19.52 1.04
N PHE A 356 -10.73 18.89 0.19
CA PHE A 356 -9.55 19.52 -0.39
C PHE A 356 -9.91 20.77 -1.20
N ALA A 357 -10.92 20.68 -2.06
CA ALA A 357 -11.39 21.80 -2.88
C ALA A 357 -11.92 22.95 -2.00
N SER A 358 -12.69 22.64 -0.96
CA SER A 358 -13.19 23.64 -0.01
C SER A 358 -12.03 24.38 0.69
N CYS A 359 -11.04 23.64 1.19
CA CYS A 359 -9.86 24.23 1.83
C CYS A 359 -9.04 25.10 0.87
N CYS A 360 -8.89 24.67 -0.39
CA CYS A 360 -8.22 25.45 -1.43
C CYS A 360 -8.92 26.79 -1.68
N LEU A 361 -10.25 26.79 -1.81
CA LEU A 361 -11.02 28.01 -2.04
C LEU A 361 -10.97 28.97 -0.84
N ALA A 362 -11.01 28.43 0.38
CA ALA A 362 -10.86 29.23 1.59
C ALA A 362 -9.47 29.89 1.68
N LEU A 363 -8.40 29.14 1.40
CA LEU A 363 -7.04 29.67 1.35
C LEU A 363 -6.87 30.72 0.24
N SER A 364 -7.48 30.49 -0.93
CA SER A 364 -7.49 31.44 -2.05
C SER A 364 -8.08 32.79 -1.65
N ALA A 365 -9.25 32.79 -1.01
CA ALA A 365 -9.92 34.00 -0.54
C ALA A 365 -9.08 34.74 0.52
N ALA A 366 -8.49 34.01 1.47
CA ALA A 366 -7.61 34.58 2.48
C ALA A 366 -6.36 35.23 1.87
N ARG A 367 -5.74 34.58 0.88
CA ARG A 367 -4.59 35.12 0.14
C ARG A 367 -4.94 36.38 -0.65
N GLN A 368 -6.14 36.46 -1.25
CA GLN A 368 -6.59 37.66 -1.95
C GLN A 368 -6.73 38.87 -1.00
N GLN A 369 -7.25 38.66 0.21
CA GLN A 369 -7.34 39.72 1.21
C GLN A 369 -5.96 40.12 1.76
N ALA A 370 -5.11 39.13 2.00
CA ALA A 370 -3.73 39.32 2.44
C ALA A 370 -2.91 40.11 1.40
N SER A 371 -3.08 39.79 0.12
CA SER A 371 -2.30 40.39 -0.97
C SER A 371 -2.59 41.88 -1.09
N ALA A 372 -3.86 42.28 -0.99
CA ALA A 372 -4.28 43.68 -1.00
C ALA A 372 -3.81 44.46 0.24
N THR A 373 -3.72 43.79 1.39
CA THR A 373 -3.26 44.41 2.65
C THR A 373 -1.75 44.59 2.65
N LEU A 374 -0.99 43.55 2.32
CA LEU A 374 0.46 43.58 2.25
C LEU A 374 0.94 44.57 1.18
N SER A 375 0.31 44.58 0.00
CA SER A 375 0.69 45.52 -1.07
C SER A 375 0.57 46.98 -0.64
N ARG A 376 -0.51 47.35 0.07
CA ARG A 376 -0.69 48.71 0.60
C ARG A 376 0.36 49.07 1.65
N ALA A 377 0.63 48.15 2.59
CA ALA A 377 1.63 48.35 3.63
C ALA A 377 3.04 48.54 3.05
N LEU A 378 3.41 47.74 2.04
CA LEU A 378 4.71 47.86 1.38
C LEU A 378 4.85 49.16 0.58
N VAL A 379 3.81 49.60 -0.14
CA VAL A 379 3.85 50.89 -0.85
C VAL A 379 4.02 52.06 0.13
N ALA A 380 3.33 52.03 1.28
CA ALA A 380 3.49 53.05 2.31
C ALA A 380 4.92 53.10 2.87
N ALA A 381 5.48 51.94 3.23
CA ALA A 381 6.85 51.83 3.75
C ALA A 381 7.90 52.26 2.71
N LEU A 382 7.73 51.89 1.44
CA LEU A 382 8.60 52.35 0.35
C LEU A 382 8.54 53.88 0.17
N GLY A 383 7.37 54.48 0.38
CA GLY A 383 7.20 55.93 0.38
C GLY A 383 8.05 56.64 1.45
N GLU A 384 8.06 56.10 2.68
CA GLU A 384 8.88 56.62 3.79
C GLU A 384 10.38 56.51 3.50
N LEU A 385 10.81 55.47 2.76
CA LEU A 385 12.18 55.27 2.32
C LEU A 385 12.59 56.11 1.09
N GLY A 386 11.78 57.10 0.71
CA GLY A 386 12.06 58.01 -0.40
C GLY A 386 11.67 57.49 -1.78
N MET A 387 10.98 56.34 -1.86
CA MET A 387 10.48 55.75 -3.10
C MET A 387 8.98 56.04 -3.29
N ALA A 388 8.57 57.31 -3.13
CA ALA A 388 7.16 57.73 -3.15
C ALA A 388 6.37 57.41 -4.45
N LYS A 389 7.08 57.10 -5.54
CA LYS A 389 6.49 56.72 -6.84
C LYS A 389 6.51 55.20 -7.08
N ALA A 390 6.97 54.42 -6.11
CA ALA A 390 7.03 52.98 -6.25
C ALA A 390 5.62 52.36 -6.22
N GLN A 391 5.44 51.33 -7.03
CA GLN A 391 4.25 50.51 -7.03
C GLN A 391 4.64 49.08 -6.65
N PHE A 392 3.82 48.43 -5.84
CA PHE A 392 3.99 47.03 -5.49
C PHE A 392 2.64 46.33 -5.59
N TYR A 393 2.61 45.18 -6.24
CA TYR A 393 1.43 44.32 -6.26
C TYR A 393 1.83 42.85 -6.19
N ILE A 394 0.94 42.05 -5.64
CA ILE A 394 1.11 40.60 -5.50
C ILE A 394 0.15 39.94 -6.48
N GLU A 395 0.70 39.22 -7.45
CA GLU A 395 -0.06 38.41 -8.39
C GLU A 395 -0.40 37.06 -7.74
N LEU A 396 -1.66 36.65 -7.88
CA LEU A 396 -2.18 35.35 -7.48
C LEU A 396 -2.64 34.62 -8.73
N ALA A 397 -1.71 34.00 -9.46
CA ALA A 397 -2.01 33.34 -10.72
C ALA A 397 -2.55 31.93 -10.46
N THR A 398 -3.77 31.65 -10.91
CA THR A 398 -4.34 30.29 -10.92
C THR A 398 -4.22 29.69 -12.31
N ALA A 399 -3.89 28.39 -12.40
CA ALA A 399 -3.83 27.67 -13.67
C ALA A 399 -5.19 27.01 -13.97
N GLU A 400 -5.90 27.49 -14.97
CA GLU A 400 -7.08 26.79 -15.50
C GLU A 400 -6.64 25.47 -16.14
N ASP A 401 -7.38 24.41 -15.84
CA ASP A 401 -7.10 23.05 -16.31
C ASP A 401 -8.44 22.32 -16.51
N PRO A 402 -8.77 21.82 -17.72
CA PRO A 402 -9.97 21.01 -17.96
C PRO A 402 -10.08 19.77 -17.05
N GLU A 403 -8.94 19.20 -16.66
CA GLU A 403 -8.84 18.06 -15.74
C GLU A 403 -8.62 18.52 -14.28
N GLY A 404 -8.67 19.83 -14.05
CA GLY A 404 -8.54 20.45 -12.74
C GLY A 404 -9.56 19.93 -11.74
N ILE A 405 -9.09 19.74 -10.53
CA ILE A 405 -9.81 19.08 -9.43
C ILE A 405 -10.57 20.07 -8.55
N VAL A 406 -10.27 21.37 -8.64
CA VAL A 406 -11.01 22.43 -7.94
C VAL A 406 -11.83 23.23 -8.93
N GLN A 407 -13.11 23.44 -8.63
CA GLN A 407 -14.04 24.22 -9.45
C GLN A 407 -14.37 25.57 -8.81
N ARG A 408 -14.30 26.64 -9.62
CA ARG A 408 -14.70 28.00 -9.24
C ARG A 408 -15.30 28.71 -10.45
N ASP A 409 -16.50 29.27 -10.31
CA ASP A 409 -17.20 30.03 -11.36
C ASP A 409 -17.38 29.26 -12.69
N GLY A 410 -17.68 27.97 -12.60
CA GLY A 410 -17.87 27.10 -13.78
C GLY A 410 -16.59 26.72 -14.51
N ARG A 411 -15.41 27.10 -13.98
CA ARG A 411 -14.10 26.72 -14.50
C ARG A 411 -13.40 25.76 -13.54
N ARG A 412 -12.48 24.96 -14.09
CA ARG A 412 -11.65 24.01 -13.34
C ARG A 412 -10.22 24.51 -13.29
N TYR A 413 -9.56 24.26 -12.17
CA TYR A 413 -8.22 24.74 -11.90
C TYR A 413 -7.35 23.61 -11.35
N ALA A 414 -6.07 23.65 -11.73
CA ALA A 414 -5.05 22.85 -11.09
C ALA A 414 -4.84 23.33 -9.65
N ALA A 415 -4.60 22.38 -8.76
CA ALA A 415 -4.31 22.63 -7.36
C ALA A 415 -3.40 21.52 -6.83
N GLY A 416 -2.65 21.82 -5.77
CA GLY A 416 -1.81 20.86 -5.09
C GLY A 416 -1.68 21.14 -3.59
N GLU A 417 -0.66 20.56 -2.97
CA GLU A 417 -0.38 20.67 -1.53
C GLU A 417 -0.21 22.11 -0.98
N HIS A 418 -0.08 23.10 -1.86
CA HIS A 418 0.11 24.51 -1.48
C HIS A 418 -1.05 25.41 -1.91
N GLY A 419 -2.16 24.83 -2.40
CA GLY A 419 -3.33 25.55 -2.89
C GLY A 419 -3.36 25.68 -4.41
N MET A 420 -4.07 26.71 -4.89
CA MET A 420 -4.38 26.92 -6.31
C MET A 420 -3.46 27.96 -6.97
N GLU A 421 -2.88 28.87 -6.18
CA GLU A 421 -2.15 30.03 -6.69
C GLU A 421 -0.65 29.77 -6.80
N HIS A 422 -0.08 30.21 -7.91
CA HIS A 422 1.30 30.63 -7.95
C HIS A 422 1.38 32.11 -7.57
N VAL A 423 2.01 32.41 -6.43
CA VAL A 423 2.16 33.78 -5.91
C VAL A 423 3.43 34.40 -6.49
N ALA A 424 3.32 35.63 -7.01
CA ALA A 424 4.49 36.38 -7.51
C ALA A 424 4.45 37.84 -7.04
N PHE A 425 5.57 38.36 -6.56
CA PHE A 425 5.72 39.75 -6.17
C PHE A 425 6.20 40.60 -7.35
N HIS A 426 5.52 41.71 -7.58
CA HIS A 426 5.84 42.66 -8.66
C HIS A 426 6.10 44.04 -8.08
N ILE A 427 7.14 44.71 -8.57
CA ILE A 427 7.51 46.06 -8.16
C ILE A 427 7.76 46.96 -9.37
N SER A 428 7.55 48.25 -9.22
CA SER A 428 8.03 49.30 -10.11
C SER A 428 8.65 50.39 -9.25
N ALA A 429 9.91 50.76 -9.49
CA ALA A 429 10.62 51.76 -8.69
C ALA A 429 10.31 53.22 -9.14
N ASN A 430 9.84 53.40 -10.38
CA ASN A 430 9.64 54.71 -11.00
C ASN A 430 8.26 54.83 -11.63
N ALA A 431 7.64 56.01 -11.50
CA ALA A 431 6.37 56.29 -12.16
C ALA A 431 6.49 56.17 -13.69
N GLY A 432 5.58 55.40 -14.31
CA GLY A 432 5.48 55.26 -15.76
C GLY A 432 6.01 53.94 -16.34
N GLN A 433 6.67 53.08 -15.54
CA GLN A 433 7.02 51.72 -15.97
C GLN A 433 6.04 50.70 -15.38
N PRO A 434 5.54 49.73 -16.18
CA PRO A 434 4.68 48.68 -15.66
C PRO A 434 5.47 47.83 -14.65
N PRO A 435 4.87 47.45 -13.50
CA PRO A 435 5.58 46.63 -12.53
C PRO A 435 5.96 45.27 -13.12
N ARG A 436 7.20 44.83 -12.87
CA ARG A 436 7.71 43.54 -13.34
C ARG A 436 7.94 42.61 -12.15
N PRO A 437 8.05 41.29 -12.39
CA PRO A 437 8.40 40.35 -11.32
C PRO A 437 9.67 40.81 -10.61
N LEU A 438 9.66 40.80 -9.28
CA LEU A 438 10.77 41.26 -8.44
C LEU A 438 12.08 40.55 -8.82
N ALA A 439 11.99 39.26 -9.15
CA ALA A 439 13.09 38.43 -9.64
C ALA A 439 13.77 38.92 -10.95
N ARG A 440 13.12 39.81 -11.71
CA ARG A 440 13.63 40.35 -12.99
C ARG A 440 14.10 41.80 -12.90
N ILE A 441 13.95 42.45 -11.75
CA ILE A 441 14.32 43.86 -11.54
C ILE A 441 15.59 43.98 -10.69
N ALA A 442 15.80 43.04 -9.77
CA ALA A 442 16.90 43.04 -8.81
C ALA A 442 18.26 42.69 -9.43
#